data_AF-A0A5K0V0M7-F1
#
_entry.id   AF-A0A5K0V0M7-F1
#
_cell.length_a   1.000
_cell.length_b   1.000
_cell.length_c   1.000
_cell.angle_alpha   90.00
_cell.angle_beta   90.00
_cell.angle_gamma   90.00
#
_symmetry.space_group_name_H-M   'P 1'
#
loop_
_entity.id
_entity.type
_entity.pdbx_description
1 polymer ?
#
loop_
_entity_poly.entity_id
_entity_poly.type
_entity_poly.pdbx_seq_one_letter_code
_entity_poly.pdbx_strand_id
1 'polypeptide(L)' 'HNDSYSATKAEAEAFVLQANGRGGLLTCCIRPSSIFGPGDRLFVPSLVSAARANKSK' A
#
# COMPACT_ATOMS: atom_id res chain seq x y z
N HIS A 1 7.31 -12.41 9.02
CA HIS A 1 7.16 -11.44 10.11
C HIS A 1 6.54 -10.20 9.50
N ASN A 2 5.30 -9.82 9.85
CA ASN A 2 4.69 -8.60 9.33
C ASN A 2 5.37 -7.43 10.04
N ASP A 3 5.90 -6.45 9.30
CA ASP A 3 6.53 -5.30 9.95
C ASP A 3 5.49 -4.53 10.80
N SER A 4 5.99 -3.77 11.77
CA SER A 4 5.15 -3.04 12.73
C SER A 4 4.18 -2.09 12.02
N TYR A 5 4.62 -1.48 10.91
CA TYR A 5 3.81 -0.58 10.10
C TYR A 5 2.62 -1.30 9.48
N SER A 6 2.86 -2.45 8.84
CA SER A 6 1.85 -3.28 8.20
C SER A 6 0.84 -3.84 9.20
N ALA A 7 1.28 -4.16 10.43
CA ALA A 7 0.38 -4.54 11.51
C ALA A 7 -0.57 -3.39 11.90
N THR A 8 -0.03 -2.17 12.11
CA THR A 8 -0.87 -1.01 12.45
C THR A 8 -1.86 -0.62 11.34
N LYS A 9 -1.51 -0.83 10.07
CA LYS A 9 -2.44 -0.62 8.94
C LYS A 9 -3.59 -1.62 8.95
N ALA A 10 -3.31 -2.89 9.20
CA ALA A 10 -4.35 -3.92 9.28
C ALA A 10 -5.34 -3.63 10.42
N GLU A 11 -4.85 -3.17 11.57
CA GLU A 11 -5.71 -2.76 12.69
C GLU A 11 -6.62 -1.58 12.33
N ALA A 12 -6.06 -0.53 11.71
CA ALA A 12 -6.83 0.62 11.25
C ALA A 12 -7.91 0.24 10.22
N GLU A 13 -7.60 -0.68 9.31
CA GLU A 13 -8.56 -1.20 8.33
C GLU A 13 -9.73 -1.93 9.01
N ALA A 14 -9.45 -2.73 10.04
CA ALA A 14 -10.48 -3.40 10.82
C ALA A 14 -11.45 -2.40 11.46
N PHE A 15 -10.93 -1.30 12.04
CA PHE A 15 -11.77 -0.25 12.62
C PHE A 15 -12.65 0.45 11.58
N VAL A 16 -12.10 0.80 10.42
CA VAL A 16 -12.87 1.47 9.35
C VAL A 16 -13.98 0.57 8.82
N LEU A 17 -13.70 -0.72 8.60
CA LEU A 17 -14.72 -1.68 8.16
C LEU A 17 -15.81 -1.88 9.22
N GLN A 18 -15.45 -1.91 10.51
CA GLN A 18 -16.41 -1.99 11.60
C GLN A 18 -17.28 -0.73 11.73
N ALA A 19 -16.81 0.42 11.25
CA ALA A 19 -17.54 1.68 11.24
C ALA A 19 -18.55 1.79 10.07
N ASN A 20 -18.46 0.92 9.07
CA ASN A 20 -19.29 1.02 7.86
C ASN A 20 -20.79 0.97 8.18
N GLY A 21 -21.54 1.93 7.63
CA GLY A 21 -22.99 2.06 7.80
C GLY A 21 -23.43 2.64 9.14
N ARG A 22 -22.51 2.90 10.09
CA ARG A 22 -22.85 3.51 11.39
C ARG A 22 -23.17 4.99 11.19
N GLY A 23 -24.30 5.44 11.73
CA GLY A 23 -24.75 6.84 11.58
C GLY A 23 -25.07 7.23 10.13
N GLY A 24 -25.32 6.26 9.24
CA GLY A 24 -25.62 6.52 7.83
C GLY A 24 -24.41 6.81 6.94
N LEU A 25 -23.17 6.72 7.47
CA LEU A 25 -21.95 6.90 6.69
C LEU A 25 -21.43 5.56 6.17
N LEU A 26 -21.22 5.45 4.86
CA LEU A 26 -20.56 4.30 4.25
C LEU A 26 -19.04 4.49 4.26
N THR A 27 -18.31 3.42 4.56
CA THR A 27 -16.84 3.40 4.60
C THR A 27 -16.31 2.19 3.84
N CYS A 28 -15.08 2.30 3.36
CA CYS A 28 -14.35 1.18 2.76
C CYS A 28 -12.84 1.32 3.02
N CYS A 29 -12.13 0.21 2.86
CA CYS A 29 -10.67 0.19 2.89
C CYS A 29 -10.16 -0.30 1.54
N ILE A 30 -9.20 0.43 0.97
CA ILE A 30 -8.52 0.02 -0.27
C ILE A 30 -7.05 -0.18 0.09
N ARG A 31 -6.49 -1.33 -0.31
CA ARG A 31 -5.09 -1.68 -0.11
C ARG A 31 -4.35 -1.68 -1.44
N PRO A 32 -4.06 -0.50 -2.02
CA PRO A 32 -3.28 -0.46 -3.24
C PRO A 32 -1.85 -0.92 -2.94
N SER A 33 -1.39 -1.94 -3.67
CA SER A 33 -0.01 -2.39 -3.65
C SER A 33 0.72 -1.85 -4.87
N SER A 34 2.00 -1.47 -4.68
CA SER A 34 2.89 -1.09 -5.78
C SER A 34 2.33 0.02 -6.67
N ILE A 35 1.91 1.14 -6.08
CA ILE A 35 1.48 2.32 -6.85
C ILE A 35 2.68 2.84 -7.66
N PHE A 36 2.51 3.02 -8.97
CA PHE A 36 3.52 3.52 -9.88
C PHE A 36 2.92 4.49 -10.90
N GLY A 37 3.74 5.36 -11.49
CA GLY A 37 3.30 6.31 -12.52
C GLY A 37 4.18 7.58 -12.57
N PRO A 38 3.76 8.60 -13.34
CA PRO A 38 4.45 9.89 -13.37
C PRO A 38 4.62 10.48 -11.96
N GLY A 39 5.84 10.83 -11.59
CA GLY A 39 6.18 11.34 -10.26
C GLY A 39 6.63 10.28 -9.25
N ASP A 40 6.61 8.99 -9.61
CA ASP A 40 7.21 7.94 -8.80
C ASP A 40 8.74 8.14 -8.69
N ARG A 41 9.21 8.27 -7.45
CA ARG A 41 10.62 8.49 -7.10
C ARG A 41 11.32 7.24 -6.60
N LEU A 42 10.58 6.17 -6.35
CA LEU A 42 11.08 5.00 -5.64
C LEU A 42 10.99 3.75 -6.51
N PHE A 43 9.80 3.33 -6.92
CA PHE A 43 9.59 1.99 -7.45
C PHE A 43 10.13 1.83 -8.88
N VAL A 44 9.58 2.57 -9.85
CA VAL A 44 10.01 2.52 -11.26
C VAL A 44 11.50 2.89 -11.42
N PRO A 45 12.02 3.97 -10.79
CA PRO A 45 13.44 4.29 -10.92
C PRO A 45 14.36 3.18 -10.37
N SER A 46 14.02 2.61 -9.21
CA SER A 46 14.82 1.53 -8.61
C SER A 46 14.79 0.27 -9.46
N LEU A 47 13.61 -0.10 -9.98
CA LEU A 47 13.44 -1.24 -10.87
C LEU A 47 14.30 -1.09 -12.14
N VAL A 48 14.22 0.07 -12.80
CA VAL A 48 15.01 0.37 -14.01
C VAL A 48 16.52 0.34 -13.71
N SER A 49 16.94 0.89 -12.57
CA SER A 49 18.34 0.87 -12.14
C SER A 49 18.85 -0.56 -11.93
N ALA A 50 18.08 -1.39 -11.24
CA ALA A 50 18.41 -2.79 -11.02
C ALA A 50 18.51 -3.58 -12.33
N ALA A 51 17.56 -3.35 -13.26
CA ALA A 51 17.58 -3.98 -14.59
C ALA A 51 18.82 -3.58 -15.39
N ARG A 52 19.17 -2.28 -15.41
CA ARG A 52 20.40 -1.78 -16.06
C ARG A 52 21.67 -2.36 -15.44
N ALA A 53 21.65 -2.67 -14.15
CA ALA A 53 22.75 -3.31 -13.43
C ALA A 53 22.79 -4.84 -13.60
N ASN A 54 21.92 -5.45 -14.42
CA ASN A 54 21.72 -6.91 -14.53
C ASN A 54 21.38 -7.59 -13.20
N LYS A 55 20.72 -6.87 -12.28
CA LYS A 55 20.30 -7.33 -10.95
C LYS A 55 18.79 -7.61 -10.87
N SER A 56 18.09 -7.69 -11.99
CA SER A 56 16.63 -7.91 -12.06
C SER A 56 16.23 -9.38 -11.99
N LYS A 57 16.95 -10.21 -11.22
CA LYS A 57 16.58 -11.60 -10.97
C LYS A 57 15.73 -11.71 -9.72
#